data_AF-R4M2Q6-F1
#
_entry.id   AF-R4M2Q6-F1
#
_cell.length_a   1.000
_cell.length_b   1.000
_cell.length_c   1.000
_cell.angle_alpha   90.00
_cell.angle_beta   90.00
_cell.angle_gamma   90.00
#
_symmetry.space_group_name_H-M   'P 1'
#
loop_
_entity.id
_entity.type
_entity.pdbx_description
1 polymer ?
#
loop_
_entity_poly.entity_id
_entity_poly.type
_entity_poly.pdbx_seq_one_letter_code
_entity_poly.pdbx_strand_id
1 'polypeptide(L)'
;MRAWIEVRGLRSGGDDELGRVVLNAIQAHPGVGSASLNYPLSRVVVAIDDPDTSLRELCRIVDDAEKAERHRHPDQAADQLAQSPGSLPGDGVLLAVRAVTVAATAAGLG
;
A
#
# COMPACT_ATOMS: atom_id res chain seq x y z
N MET A 1 13.38 21.74 0.03
CA MET A 1 13.32 20.94 -1.23
C MET A 1 12.03 20.13 -1.29
N ARG A 2 11.68 19.48 -2.41
CA ARG A 2 10.45 18.68 -2.53
C ARG A 2 10.76 17.24 -2.93
N ALA A 3 10.23 16.28 -2.18
CA ALA A 3 10.36 14.84 -2.44
C ALA A 3 9.00 14.21 -2.77
N TRP A 4 9.03 13.16 -3.58
CA TRP A 4 7.87 12.34 -3.92
C TRP A 4 8.19 10.90 -3.55
N ILE A 5 7.42 10.33 -2.64
CA ILE A 5 7.64 9.00 -2.11
C ILE A 5 6.39 8.18 -2.43
N GLU A 6 6.57 7.01 -3.03
CA GLU A 6 5.48 6.08 -3.31
C GLU A 6 4.88 5.54 -2.00
N VAL A 7 3.55 5.35 -2.00
CA VAL A 7 2.80 4.74 -0.92
C VAL A 7 2.03 3.55 -1.48
N ARG A 8 2.52 2.35 -1.20
CA ARG A 8 1.96 1.10 -1.73
C ARG A 8 0.66 0.76 -1.01
N GLY A 9 -0.40 0.54 -1.78
CA GLY A 9 -1.74 0.26 -1.24
C GLY A 9 -2.60 1.51 -0.99
N LEU A 10 -2.10 2.71 -1.33
CA LEU A 10 -2.87 3.95 -1.24
C LEU A 10 -4.08 3.89 -2.20
N ARG A 11 -5.30 3.93 -1.65
CA ARG A 11 -6.55 3.78 -2.42
C ARG A 11 -7.05 5.12 -2.92
N SER A 12 -7.52 5.18 -4.17
CA SER A 12 -7.88 6.44 -4.86
C SER A 12 -9.12 7.20 -4.32
N GLY A 13 -9.60 6.90 -3.11
CA GLY A 13 -10.82 7.45 -2.51
C GLY A 13 -10.63 8.55 -1.47
N GLY A 14 -9.40 8.86 -1.05
CA GLY A 14 -9.13 9.95 -0.12
C GLY A 14 -9.40 9.67 1.37
N ASP A 15 -10.22 8.67 1.69
CA ASP A 15 -10.58 8.27 3.06
C ASP A 15 -10.02 6.90 3.43
N ASP A 16 -8.73 6.69 3.18
CA ASP A 16 -8.04 5.46 3.53
C ASP A 16 -7.18 5.65 4.80
N GLU A 17 -7.22 4.66 5.71
CA GLU A 17 -6.44 4.70 6.95
C GLU A 17 -4.94 4.77 6.68
N LEU A 18 -4.47 4.05 5.65
CA LEU A 18 -3.06 4.05 5.27
C LEU A 18 -2.57 5.44 4.89
N GLY A 19 -3.30 6.17 4.06
CA GLY A 19 -3.00 7.56 3.74
C GLY A 19 -2.87 8.41 5.00
N ARG A 20 -3.83 8.32 5.92
CA ARG A 20 -3.78 9.05 7.19
C ARG A 20 -2.56 8.69 8.04
N VAL A 21 -2.25 7.42 8.20
CA VAL A 21 -1.10 6.96 9.00
C VAL A 21 0.22 7.41 8.38
N VAL A 22 0.39 7.28 7.07
CA VAL A 22 1.58 7.74 6.35
C VAL A 22 1.74 9.26 6.47
N LEU A 23 0.65 10.01 6.26
CA LEU A 23 0.68 11.46 6.34
C LEU A 23 1.07 11.95 7.74
N ASN A 24 0.47 11.36 8.79
CA ASN A 24 0.80 11.68 10.18
C ASN A 24 2.25 11.33 10.52
N ALA A 25 2.73 10.15 10.11
CA ALA A 25 4.09 9.70 10.40
C ALA A 25 5.14 10.61 9.74
N ILE A 26 4.91 11.03 8.49
CA ILE A 26 5.80 11.97 7.79
C ILE A 26 5.76 13.36 8.41
N GLN A 27 4.58 13.88 8.76
CA GLN A 27 4.46 15.21 9.39
C GLN A 27 5.07 15.28 10.79
N ALA A 28 5.21 14.14 11.47
CA ALA A 28 5.88 14.07 12.77
C ALA A 28 7.41 14.19 12.68
N HIS A 29 8.01 14.06 11.49
CA HIS A 29 9.45 14.16 11.32
C HIS A 29 9.90 15.63 11.35
N PRO A 30 10.88 16.02 12.20
CA PRO A 30 11.21 17.43 12.46
C PRO A 30 11.77 18.19 11.24
N GLY A 31 12.38 17.49 10.28
CA GLY A 31 12.86 18.09 9.04
C GLY A 31 11.80 18.33 7.96
N VAL A 32 10.55 17.93 8.20
CA VAL A 32 9.44 18.07 7.25
C VAL A 32 8.65 19.35 7.56
N GLY A 33 8.57 20.25 6.60
CA GLY A 33 7.77 21.47 6.70
C GLY A 33 6.29 21.26 6.36
N SER A 34 6.01 20.39 5.38
CA SER A 34 4.65 19.97 5.05
C SER A 34 4.62 18.66 4.28
N ALA A 35 3.48 17.97 4.32
CA ALA A 35 3.23 16.79 3.49
C ALA A 35 1.79 16.76 2.99
N SER A 36 1.59 16.18 1.81
CA SER A 36 0.26 15.99 1.20
C SER A 36 0.21 14.70 0.39
N LEU A 37 -0.96 14.09 0.28
CA LEU A 37 -1.15 12.87 -0.51
C LEU A 37 -1.63 13.21 -1.93
N ASN A 38 -1.00 12.56 -2.91
CA ASN A 38 -1.45 12.50 -4.28
C ASN A 38 -2.01 11.11 -4.55
N TYR A 39 -3.30 10.97 -4.28
CA TYR A 39 -4.06 9.73 -4.43
C TYR A 39 -4.01 9.12 -5.84
N PRO A 40 -4.23 9.89 -6.93
CA PRO A 40 -4.12 9.35 -8.29
C PRO A 40 -2.75 8.77 -8.64
N LEU A 41 -1.67 9.25 -7.99
CA LEU A 41 -0.30 8.79 -8.26
C LEU A 41 0.27 7.88 -7.16
N SER A 42 -0.55 7.52 -6.16
CA SER A 42 -0.13 6.71 -5.00
C SER A 42 1.15 7.24 -4.34
N ARG A 43 1.22 8.56 -4.07
CA ARG A 43 2.42 9.21 -3.53
C ARG A 43 2.13 10.16 -2.39
N VAL A 44 3.05 10.23 -1.44
CA VAL A 44 3.17 11.37 -0.53
C VAL A 44 4.18 12.36 -1.11
N VAL A 45 3.78 13.62 -1.10
CA VAL A 45 4.59 14.76 -1.49
C VAL A 45 5.07 15.44 -0.21
N VAL A 46 6.38 15.59 -0.05
CA VAL A 46 7.00 16.14 1.15
C VAL A 46 7.77 17.41 0.82
N ALA A 47 7.47 18.50 1.53
CA ALA A 47 8.34 19.67 1.59
C ALA A 47 9.31 19.50 2.76
N ILE A 48 10.60 19.54 2.46
CA ILE A 48 11.68 19.36 3.43
C ILE A 48 12.29 20.73 3.70
N ASP A 49 12.29 21.13 4.97
CA ASP A 49 12.81 22.42 5.44
C ASP A 49 14.26 22.30 5.92
N ASP A 50 14.63 21.17 6.50
CA ASP A 50 16.01 20.87 6.89
C ASP A 50 16.75 20.15 5.74
N PRO A 51 17.76 20.79 5.11
CA PRO A 51 18.50 20.20 3.99
C PRO A 51 19.27 18.92 4.37
N ASP A 52 19.57 18.69 5.66
CA ASP A 52 20.27 17.50 6.14
C ASP A 52 19.32 16.30 6.32
N THR A 53 18.01 16.50 6.14
CA THR A 53 17.01 15.42 6.21
C THR A 53 17.27 14.35 5.16
N SER A 54 17.42 13.11 5.63
CA SER A 54 17.68 11.97 4.78
C SER A 54 16.41 11.48 4.07
N LEU A 55 16.42 11.49 2.74
CA LEU A 55 15.35 10.87 1.95
C LEU A 55 15.18 9.38 2.29
N ARG A 56 16.26 8.68 2.64
CA ARG A 56 16.18 7.26 3.04
C ARG A 56 15.42 7.07 4.34
N GLU A 57 15.52 8.01 5.27
CA GLU A 57 14.78 7.98 6.53
C GLU A 57 13.29 8.20 6.28
N LEU A 58 12.93 9.19 5.45
CA LEU A 58 11.54 9.39 5.04
C LEU A 58 10.95 8.16 4.34
N CYS A 59 11.71 7.51 3.45
CA CYS A 59 11.28 6.25 2.83
C CYS A 59 11.06 5.13 3.86
N ARG A 60 11.88 5.04 4.92
CA ARG A 60 11.69 4.06 5.99
C ARG A 60 10.43 4.33 6.79
N ILE A 61 10.14 5.60 7.10
CA ILE A 61 8.91 5.99 7.80
C ILE A 61 7.68 5.55 7.01
N VAL A 62 7.67 5.73 5.68
CA VAL A 62 6.58 5.23 4.83
C VAL A 62 6.49 3.70 4.86
N ASP A 63 7.62 2.99 4.70
CA ASP A 63 7.64 1.52 4.71
C ASP A 63 7.16 0.94 6.06
N ASP A 64 7.51 1.57 7.18
CA ASP A 64 7.08 1.16 8.52
C ASP A 64 5.59 1.43 8.74
N ALA A 65 5.06 2.56 8.24
CA ALA A 65 3.63 2.86 8.27
C ALA A 65 2.81 1.86 7.44
N GLU A 66 3.27 1.55 6.22
CA GLU A 66 2.65 0.54 5.36
C GLU A 66 2.64 -0.84 6.01
N LYS A 67 3.76 -1.24 6.64
CA LYS A 67 3.83 -2.49 7.39
C LYS A 67 2.86 -2.47 8.57
N ALA A 68 2.83 -1.40 9.37
CA ALA A 68 1.93 -1.31 10.51
C ALA A 68 0.47 -1.49 10.12
N GLU A 69 0.04 -0.85 9.03
CA GLU A 69 -1.32 -1.01 8.49
C GLU A 69 -1.60 -2.42 7.98
N ARG A 70 -0.63 -3.02 7.29
CA ARG A 70 -0.74 -4.41 6.83
C ARG A 70 -0.93 -5.39 7.99
N HIS A 71 -0.25 -5.16 9.12
CA HIS A 71 -0.40 -6.00 10.32
C HIS A 71 -1.75 -5.79 11.02
N ARG A 72 -2.36 -4.60 10.93
CA ARG A 72 -3.69 -4.32 11.49
C ARG A 72 -4.82 -4.89 10.63
N HIS A 73 -4.63 -4.96 9.31
CA HIS A 73 -5.64 -5.38 8.35
C HIS A 73 -5.16 -6.54 7.45
N PRO A 74 -4.96 -7.75 8.00
CA PRO A 74 -4.41 -8.89 7.27
C PRO A 74 -5.30 -9.34 6.09
N ASP A 75 -6.63 -9.21 6.21
CA ASP A 75 -7.55 -9.56 5.11
C ASP A 75 -7.41 -8.62 3.91
N GLN A 76 -7.14 -7.33 4.16
CA GLN A 76 -6.87 -6.35 3.10
C GLN A 76 -5.46 -6.51 2.53
N ALA A 77 -4.51 -6.97 3.35
CA ALA A 77 -3.16 -7.31 2.91
C ALA A 77 -3.16 -8.41 1.84
N ALA A 78 -4.00 -9.43 2.02
CA ALA A 78 -4.14 -10.53 1.07
C ALA A 78 -4.72 -10.06 -0.29
N ASP A 79 -5.71 -9.16 -0.27
CA ASP A 79 -6.27 -8.56 -1.48
C ASP A 79 -5.26 -7.64 -2.18
N GLN A 80 -4.50 -6.85 -1.43
CA GLN A 80 -3.43 -6.02 -1.98
C GLN A 80 -2.25 -6.83 -2.55
N LEU A 81 -1.90 -7.98 -1.96
CA LEU A 81 -0.91 -8.90 -2.53
C LEU A 81 -1.39 -9.49 -3.86
N ALA A 82 -2.69 -9.76 -3.98
CA ALA A 82 -3.31 -10.20 -5.23
C ALA A 82 -3.41 -9.08 -6.29
N GLN A 83 -3.51 -7.82 -5.85
CA GLN A 83 -3.61 -6.64 -6.71
C GLN A 83 -2.26 -5.95 -7.01
N SER A 84 -1.21 -6.30 -6.27
CA SER A 84 0.14 -5.76 -6.50
C SER A 84 0.61 -6.22 -7.88
N PRO A 85 1.11 -5.32 -8.75
CA PRO A 85 1.73 -5.71 -10.01
C PRO A 85 3.12 -6.33 -9.72
N GLY A 86 3.11 -7.50 -9.09
CA GLY A 86 4.26 -8.29 -8.68
C GLY A 86 4.43 -9.56 -9.52
N SER A 87 3.90 -9.58 -10.74
CA SER A 87 4.29 -10.55 -11.76
C SER A 87 4.15 -9.87 -13.10
N LEU A 88 5.20 -9.14 -13.49
CA LEU A 88 5.48 -9.04 -14.91
C LEU A 88 5.64 -10.48 -15.45
N PRO A 89 5.11 -10.79 -16.64
CA PRO A 89 5.30 -12.10 -17.24
C PRO A 89 6.81 -12.35 -17.43
N GLY A 90 7.42 -13.08 -16.49
CA GLY A 90 8.86 -13.29 -16.42
C GLY A 90 9.39 -13.48 -14.99
N ASP A 91 8.76 -12.88 -13.97
CA ASP A 91 9.24 -12.93 -12.59
C ASP A 91 8.38 -13.87 -11.72
N GLY A 92 8.80 -15.13 -11.61
CA GLY A 92 8.51 -15.98 -10.44
C GLY A 92 7.10 -16.60 -10.32
N VAL A 93 6.99 -17.84 -10.76
CA VAL A 93 5.85 -18.76 -10.54
C VAL A 93 5.56 -18.96 -9.04
N LEU A 94 4.36 -18.61 -8.59
CA LEU A 94 3.65 -19.34 -7.53
C LEU A 94 2.18 -19.54 -7.94
N LEU A 95 1.87 -20.78 -8.31
CA LEU A 95 0.53 -21.28 -8.61
C LEU A 95 -0.32 -21.31 -7.33
N ALA A 96 -1.26 -20.38 -7.20
CA ALA A 96 -2.40 -20.55 -6.31
C ALA A 96 -3.57 -21.15 -7.11
N VAL A 97 -3.67 -22.49 -7.10
CA VAL A 97 -4.83 -23.20 -7.67
C VAL A 97 -6.03 -23.01 -6.74
N ARG A 98 -7.01 -22.19 -7.14
CA ARG A 98 -8.35 -22.20 -6.52
C ARG A 98 -9.20 -23.27 -7.20
N ALA A 99 -9.34 -24.43 -6.56
CA ALA A 99 -10.35 -25.40 -6.94
C ALA A 99 -11.71 -24.96 -6.35
N VAL A 100 -12.62 -24.47 -7.21
CA VAL A 100 -14.03 -24.29 -6.84
C VAL A 100 -14.79 -25.51 -7.36
N THR A 101 -15.07 -26.46 -6.48
CA THR A 101 -15.88 -27.63 -6.82
C THR A 101 -17.36 -27.24 -6.79
N VAL A 102 -18.01 -27.13 -7.96
CA VAL A 102 -19.47 -27.02 -8.05
C VAL A 102 -20.05 -28.42 -7.98
N ALA A 103 -20.77 -28.72 -6.90
CA ALA A 103 -21.54 -29.96 -6.80
C ALA A 103 -22.87 -29.79 -7.56
N ALA A 104 -23.02 -30.51 -8.68
CA ALA A 104 -24.32 -30.64 -9.34
C ALA A 104 -25.13 -31.74 -8.64
N THR A 105 -26.21 -31.38 -7.97
CA THR A 105 -27.21 -32.33 -7.48
C THR A 105 -28.02 -32.87 -8.66
N ALA A 106 -27.73 -34.11 -9.06
CA ALA A 106 -28.60 -34.88 -9.92
C ALA A 106 -29.56 -35.70 -9.06
N ALA A 107 -30.82 -35.26 -8.98
CA ALA A 107 -31.94 -36.13 -8.61
C ALA A 107 -33.00 -35.98 -9.70
N GLY A 108 -32.98 -36.90 -10.65
CA GLY A 108 -34.09 -37.17 -11.54
C GLY A 108 -34.75 -38.48 -11.14
N LEU A 109 -36.09 -38.50 -11.24
CA LEU A 109 -36.98 -39.56 -11.73
C LEU A 109 -38.30 -39.50 -10.94
N GLY A 110 -39.40 -39.37 -11.70
CA GLY A 110 -40.76 -39.46 -11.18
C GLY A 110 -41.24 -40.88 -11.00
#